data_AF-A0A7V9ZGX7-F1
#
_entry.id   AF-A0A7V9ZGX7-F1
#
_cell.length_a   1.000
_cell.length_b   1.000
_cell.length_c   1.000
_cell.angle_alpha   90.00
_cell.angle_beta   90.00
_cell.angle_gamma   90.00
#
_symmetry.space_group_name_H-M   'P 1'
#
loop_
_entity.id
_entity.type
_entity.pdbx_description
1 polymer ?
#
loop_
_entity_poly.entity_id
_entity_poly.type
_entity_poly.pdbx_seq_one_letter_code
_entity_poly.pdbx_strand_id
1 'polypeptide(L)' 'MSSSALVFGAGLGITMPAQAASDADGDGMPNIWEASHGLNPQQANAKGDPDRDRLRNIAEYRNSADPHDERPEPQ' A
#
# COMPACT_ATOMS: atom_id res chain seq x y z
N MET A 1 -14.09 -19.35 -25.73
CA MET A 1 -12.91 -20.13 -25.31
C MET A 1 -12.16 -19.26 -24.30
N SER A 2 -12.66 -19.20 -23.07
CA SER A 2 -11.97 -19.74 -21.88
C SER A 2 -10.45 -19.61 -21.95
N SER A 3 -9.91 -18.70 -21.14
CA SER A 3 -8.70 -18.96 -20.35
C SER A 3 -8.78 -18.13 -19.08
N SER A 4 -9.34 -18.75 -18.05
CA SER A 4 -9.09 -18.38 -16.66
C SER A 4 -7.60 -18.57 -16.39
N ALA A 5 -6.93 -17.52 -15.93
CA ALA A 5 -5.68 -17.65 -15.20
C ALA A 5 -5.92 -17.14 -13.79
N LEU A 6 -6.48 -18.01 -12.96
CA LEU A 6 -6.38 -17.89 -11.51
C LEU A 6 -4.92 -18.16 -11.14
N VAL A 7 -4.13 -17.10 -11.02
CA VAL A 7 -2.82 -17.16 -10.37
C VAL A 7 -3.04 -16.79 -8.91
N PHE A 8 -3.25 -17.82 -8.09
CA PHE A 8 -2.97 -17.75 -6.66
C PHE A 8 -1.50 -18.14 -6.47
N GLY A 9 -0.69 -17.27 -5.86
CA GLY A 9 0.65 -17.64 -5.47
C GLY A 9 1.50 -16.46 -5.04
N ALA A 10 1.75 -16.35 -3.74
CA ALA A 10 2.89 -15.61 -3.21
C ALA A 10 4.17 -16.06 -3.94
N GLY A 11 4.84 -15.15 -4.65
CA GLY A 11 6.00 -15.51 -5.47
C GLY A 11 6.62 -14.32 -6.17
N LEU A 12 7.68 -13.78 -5.54
CA LEU A 12 8.85 -13.10 -6.12
C LEU A 12 8.84 -12.95 -7.66
N GLY A 13 8.10 -11.98 -8.18
CA GLY A 13 8.02 -11.68 -9.61
C GLY A 13 8.56 -10.28 -9.87
N ILE A 14 9.84 -10.20 -10.24
CA ILE A 14 10.55 -9.07 -10.86
C ILE A 14 9.71 -7.79 -10.91
N THR A 15 9.73 -6.99 -9.83
CA THR A 15 9.16 -5.65 -9.91
C THR A 15 10.03 -4.86 -10.88
N MET A 16 9.52 -4.68 -12.10
CA MET A 16 10.10 -3.69 -12.99
C MET A 16 10.06 -2.35 -12.24
N PRO A 17 11.10 -1.51 -12.31
CA PRO A 17 11.17 -0.26 -11.54
C PRO A 17 9.94 0.64 -11.79
N ALA A 18 9.34 0.57 -12.98
CA ALA A 18 8.10 1.26 -13.30
C ALA A 18 6.90 0.76 -12.48
N GLN A 19 6.80 -0.54 -12.18
CA GLN A 19 5.70 -1.09 -11.38
C GLN A 19 5.84 -0.70 -9.91
N ALA A 20 7.07 -0.70 -9.37
CA ALA A 20 7.34 -0.26 -8.01
C ALA A 20 6.96 1.21 -7.79
N ALA A 21 7.26 2.07 -8.77
CA ALA A 21 6.94 3.49 -8.73
C ALA A 21 5.51 3.83 -9.17
N SER A 22 4.79 2.87 -9.76
CA SER A 22 3.37 3.03 -10.12
C SER A 22 2.50 2.94 -8.87
N ASP A 23 1.32 3.50 -8.98
CA ASP A 23 0.18 3.33 -8.07
C ASP A 23 -0.82 2.44 -8.82
N ALA A 24 -0.97 1.17 -8.42
CA ALA A 24 -1.73 0.20 -9.20
C ALA A 24 -3.24 0.27 -8.97
N ASP A 25 -3.70 0.77 -7.82
CA ASP A 25 -5.11 0.92 -7.49
C ASP A 25 -5.62 2.37 -7.60
N GLY A 26 -4.72 3.33 -7.81
CA GLY A 26 -5.02 4.73 -8.08
C GLY A 26 -5.42 5.52 -6.83
N ASP A 27 -4.99 5.10 -5.64
CA ASP A 27 -5.37 5.73 -4.37
C ASP A 27 -4.42 6.85 -3.90
N GLY A 28 -3.32 7.05 -4.63
CA GLY A 28 -2.31 8.08 -4.39
C GLY A 28 -1.07 7.59 -3.66
N MET A 29 -0.91 6.28 -3.43
CA MET A 29 0.26 5.68 -2.81
C MET A 29 1.03 4.79 -3.80
N PRO A 30 2.37 4.87 -3.88
CA PRO A 30 3.15 3.97 -4.73
C PRO A 30 3.15 2.54 -4.22
N ASN A 31 3.10 1.57 -5.13
CA ASN A 31 3.11 0.15 -4.81
C ASN A 31 4.27 -0.27 -3.91
N ILE A 32 5.46 0.32 -4.12
CA ILE A 32 6.63 0.03 -3.29
C ILE A 32 6.46 0.47 -1.85
N TRP A 33 5.82 1.62 -1.62
CA TRP A 33 5.58 2.14 -0.28
C TRP A 33 4.52 1.30 0.43
N GLU A 34 3.44 0.95 -0.27
CA GLU A 34 2.40 0.09 0.29
C GLU A 34 2.96 -1.29 0.65
N ALA A 35 3.71 -1.92 -0.25
CA ALA A 35 4.33 -3.22 0.01
C ALA A 35 5.37 -3.16 1.15
N SER A 36 6.12 -2.06 1.27
CA SER A 36 7.10 -1.90 2.35
C SER A 36 6.47 -1.69 3.72
N HIS A 37 5.25 -1.15 3.77
CA HIS A 37 4.49 -0.90 5.00
C HIS A 37 3.40 -1.95 5.26
N GLY A 38 3.43 -3.10 4.57
CA GLY A 38 2.49 -4.20 4.82
C GLY A 38 1.06 -3.96 4.31
N LEU A 39 0.86 -2.93 3.49
CA LEU A 39 -0.40 -2.65 2.81
C LEU A 39 -0.51 -3.44 1.51
N ASN A 40 -1.70 -3.40 0.89
CA ASN A 40 -1.98 -4.14 -0.35
C ASN A 40 -1.98 -3.19 -1.56
N PRO A 41 -0.97 -3.24 -2.44
CA PRO A 41 -0.87 -2.36 -3.61
C PRO A 41 -1.97 -2.49 -4.66
N GLN A 42 -2.87 -3.46 -4.51
CA GLN A 42 -3.98 -3.70 -5.44
C GLN A 42 -5.33 -3.30 -4.85
N GLN A 43 -5.33 -2.61 -3.70
CA GLN A 43 -6.53 -2.27 -2.97
C GLN A 43 -6.41 -0.86 -2.41
N ALA A 44 -7.27 0.04 -2.88
CA ALA A 44 -7.32 1.43 -2.48
C ALA A 44 -7.54 1.61 -0.96
N ASN A 45 -6.43 1.60 -0.23
CA ASN A 45 -6.35 1.55 1.22
C ASN A 45 -5.89 2.88 1.82
N ALA A 46 -5.66 3.92 0.99
CA ALA A 46 -5.32 5.29 1.37
C ALA A 46 -6.18 5.93 2.47
N LYS A 47 -7.41 5.43 2.67
CA LYS A 47 -8.34 5.91 3.72
C LYS A 47 -8.35 5.06 4.99
N GLY A 48 -7.60 3.96 5.01
CA GLY A 48 -7.40 3.11 6.17
C GLY A 48 -6.62 3.83 7.28
N ASP A 49 -6.75 3.29 8.47
CA ASP A 49 -6.12 3.71 9.73
C ASP A 49 -5.90 2.42 10.55
N PRO A 50 -4.89 1.61 10.18
CA PRO A 50 -4.71 0.25 10.72
C PRO A 50 -4.32 0.22 12.20
N ASP A 51 -3.54 1.20 12.62
CA ASP A 51 -3.03 1.42 13.97
C ASP A 51 -3.98 2.27 14.84
N ARG A 52 -4.93 3.00 14.24
CA ARG A 52 -6.01 3.72 14.94
C ARG A 52 -5.52 4.98 15.66
N ASP A 53 -4.48 5.62 15.13
CA ASP A 53 -3.96 6.89 15.61
C ASP A 53 -4.73 8.11 15.04
N ARG A 54 -5.70 7.85 14.13
CA ARG A 54 -6.53 8.82 13.39
C ARG A 54 -5.81 9.50 12.22
N LEU A 55 -4.61 9.08 11.87
CA LEU A 55 -4.00 9.36 10.60
C LEU A 55 -4.44 8.31 9.59
N ARG A 56 -4.56 8.74 8.33
CA ARG A 56 -4.86 7.82 7.24
C ARG A 56 -3.57 7.42 6.56
N ASN A 57 -3.50 6.23 5.98
CA ASN A 57 -2.32 5.75 5.23
C ASN A 57 -1.76 6.81 4.27
N ILE A 58 -2.62 7.55 3.54
CA ILE A 58 -2.18 8.61 2.62
C ILE A 58 -1.54 9.82 3.31
N ALA A 59 -1.98 10.16 4.52
CA ALA A 59 -1.36 11.23 5.30
C ALA A 59 0.02 10.77 5.79
N GLU A 60 0.13 9.53 6.22
CA GLU A 60 1.38 8.94 6.69
C GLU A 60 2.40 8.78 5.57
N TYR A 61 2.00 8.31 4.39
CA TYR A 61 2.84 8.31 3.20
C TYR A 61 3.45 9.69 2.94
N ARG A 62 2.63 10.75 2.98
CA ARG A 62 3.06 12.13 2.72
C ARG A 62 3.96 12.68 3.83
N ASN A 63 3.84 12.16 5.04
CA ASN A 63 4.65 12.52 6.19
C ASN A 63 5.86 11.59 6.40
N SER A 64 6.05 10.58 5.53
CA SER A 64 7.07 9.54 5.72
C SER A 64 6.95 8.83 7.09
N ALA A 65 5.71 8.56 7.50
CA ALA A 65 5.36 7.82 8.71
C ALA A 65 4.97 6.36 8.38
N ASP A 66 4.79 5.54 9.44
CA ASP A 66 4.49 4.11 9.36
C ASP A 66 3.01 3.86 9.74
N PRO A 67 2.17 3.32 8.83
CA PRO A 67 0.75 2.98 9.07
C PRO A 67 0.43 1.97 10.15
N HIS A 68 1.46 1.48 10.82
CA HIS A 68 1.38 0.54 11.92
C HIS A 68 2.02 1.07 13.21
N ASP A 69 2.44 2.34 13.24
CA ASP A 69 3.00 3.01 14.42
C ASP A 69 1.99 3.98 15.01
N GLU A 70 1.36 3.58 16.13
CA GLU A 70 0.35 4.34 16.89
C GLU A 70 0.90 5.66 17.47
N ARG A 71 1.47 6.55 16.65
CA ARG A 71 2.08 7.78 17.11
C ARG A 71 0.96 8.68 17.65
N PRO A 72 0.92 8.96 18.96
CA PRO A 72 -0.02 9.95 19.44
C PRO A 72 0.36 11.29 18.81
N GLU A 73 -0.55 11.90 18.03
CA GLU A 73 -0.38 13.28 17.61
C GLU A 73 -0.03 14.13 18.84
N PRO A 74 1.01 14.98 18.80
CA PRO A 74 1.17 16.02 19.80
C PRO A 74 -0.11 16.87 19.78
N GLN A 75 -0.89 16.81 20.87
CA GLN A 75 -2.13 17.60 21.05
C GLN A 75 -1.87 19.11 21.00
#